data_AF-A0A817QFF4-F1
#
_entry.id   AF-A0A817QFF4-F1
#
_cell.length_a   1.000
_cell.length_b   1.000
_cell.length_c   1.000
_cell.angle_alpha   90.00
_cell.angle_beta   90.00
_cell.angle_gamma   90.00
#
_symmetry.space_group_name_H-M   'P 1'
#
loop_
_entity.id
_entity.type
_entity.pdbx_description
1 polymer ?
#
loop_
_entity_poly.entity_id
_entity_poly.type
_entity_poly.pdbx_seq_one_letter_code
_entity_poly.pdbx_strand_id
1 'polypeptide(L)'
;MRLYTYLATEFVTYSEIYHLIQPISEIIQTLHTLKYFYWIVDPSHRSGFKPKGSDGNRPTREQIIEMRRYMLLYLKQLVISSSGTQEEELQGILNYLHTVHEDDNLIDILDMTVNLLSEHPRTMIPAFDRRLGLRTVFKLLASSSEMTRLQALKLLGFFLQRSTVKRKTDAMQPHNLFSLLADRLLLHPNSFTMATYNVLFEILVEKVSGLVVEKRSSEITADWKIENPAMIKVIATLLRHAADNIHLYDIKLRFLDDLILLASASRENRRTILQMSVWQDYLFGLAYVYPAQEIQVEITDRVFDLLKILLHHAIKYEYGGWRVWIDTLSILHGRITKEDYYRKVNKIVESMKDDDENELKPPVSPTTLSGSQTPIDEQAASTPTRSTSSRQVFKTNQLPPFTISEFKYSSMHIRLLHNVFDSIEVDVRLWRS
;
A
#
# COMPACT_ATOMS: atom_id res chain seq x y z
N MET A 1 -14.19 33.49 16.01
CA MET A 1 -12.95 34.00 15.41
C MET A 1 -12.08 34.74 16.42
N ARG A 2 -12.40 35.98 16.81
CA ARG A 2 -11.55 36.79 17.72
C ARG A 2 -11.07 36.07 18.98
N LEU A 3 -11.96 35.36 19.68
CA LEU A 3 -11.61 34.58 20.87
C LEU A 3 -10.55 33.51 20.58
N TYR A 4 -10.74 32.65 19.58
CA TYR A 4 -9.80 31.57 19.28
C TYR A 4 -8.47 32.09 18.72
N THR A 5 -8.49 33.21 18.00
CA THR A 5 -7.26 33.90 17.60
C THR A 5 -6.48 34.37 18.82
N TYR A 6 -7.12 35.10 19.73
CA TYR A 6 -6.52 35.56 20.98
C TYR A 6 -5.97 34.40 21.82
N LEU A 7 -6.76 33.33 22.00
CA LEU A 7 -6.33 32.13 22.72
C LEU A 7 -5.08 31.49 22.10
N ALA A 8 -5.03 31.42 20.77
CA ALA A 8 -3.95 30.74 20.06
C ALA A 8 -2.64 31.56 19.97
N THR A 9 -2.71 32.89 19.93
CA THR A 9 -1.54 33.75 19.67
C THR A 9 -1.07 34.55 20.87
N GLU A 10 -2.00 35.09 21.65
CA GLU A 10 -1.68 36.02 22.74
C GLU A 10 -1.74 35.31 24.08
N PHE A 11 -2.85 34.64 24.39
CA PHE A 11 -3.12 34.05 25.70
C PHE A 11 -2.03 33.08 26.19
N VAL A 12 -1.64 32.11 25.36
CA VAL A 12 -0.65 31.09 25.77
C VAL A 12 0.76 31.67 25.94
N THR A 13 1.04 32.84 25.37
CA THR A 13 2.35 33.50 25.52
C THR A 13 2.49 34.29 26.82
N TYR A 14 1.39 34.57 27.52
CA TYR A 14 1.41 35.22 28.83
C TYR A 14 1.76 34.22 29.95
N SER A 15 3.03 34.24 30.36
CA SER A 15 3.60 33.34 31.38
C SER A 15 2.86 33.35 32.72
N GLU A 16 2.32 34.49 33.14
CA GLU A 16 1.59 34.63 34.42
C GLU A 16 0.28 33.85 34.45
N ILE A 17 -0.41 33.72 33.30
CA ILE A 17 -1.69 33.01 33.19
C ILE A 17 -1.45 31.51 32.94
N TYR A 18 -0.35 31.16 32.26
CA TYR A 18 -0.05 29.78 31.89
C TYR A 18 0.04 28.84 33.10
N HIS A 19 0.59 29.32 34.23
CA HIS A 19 0.68 28.54 35.47
C HIS A 19 -0.68 28.20 36.10
N LEU A 20 -1.77 28.84 35.67
CA LEU A 20 -3.14 28.59 36.14
C LEU A 20 -3.92 27.60 35.26
N ILE A 21 -3.39 27.27 34.08
CA ILE A 21 -4.00 26.35 33.12
C ILE A 21 -3.72 24.91 33.55
N GLN A 22 -4.69 24.00 33.42
CA GLN A 22 -4.51 22.56 33.69
C GLN A 22 -4.43 21.77 32.37
N PRO A 23 -3.32 21.82 31.60
CA PRO A 23 -3.31 21.67 30.14
C PRO A 23 -4.13 20.50 29.56
N ILE A 24 -4.16 19.37 30.26
CA ILE A 24 -4.95 18.19 29.90
C ILE A 24 -6.46 18.49 29.85
N SER A 25 -6.99 19.22 30.82
CA SER A 25 -8.41 19.63 30.89
C SER A 25 -8.79 20.49 29.69
N GLU A 26 -7.98 21.51 29.36
CA GLU A 26 -8.24 22.39 28.23
C GLU A 26 -8.05 21.68 26.88
N ILE A 27 -7.11 20.74 26.77
CA ILE A 27 -6.97 19.88 25.60
C ILE A 27 -8.23 19.04 25.40
N ILE A 28 -8.70 18.33 26.44
CA ILE A 28 -9.90 17.50 26.37
C ILE A 28 -11.12 18.36 26.02
N GLN A 29 -11.26 19.54 26.63
CA GLN A 29 -12.36 20.46 26.38
C GLN A 29 -12.33 21.01 24.95
N THR A 30 -11.15 21.33 24.43
CA THR A 30 -10.99 21.81 23.05
C THR A 30 -11.33 20.71 22.05
N LEU A 31 -10.85 19.48 22.27
CA LEU A 31 -11.19 18.31 21.45
C LEU A 31 -12.68 17.97 21.51
N HIS A 32 -13.31 18.06 22.69
CA HIS A 32 -14.75 17.92 22.84
C HIS A 32 -15.50 19.01 22.04
N THR A 33 -15.01 20.25 22.08
CA THR A 33 -15.59 21.37 21.34
C THR A 33 -15.49 21.15 19.82
N LEU A 34 -14.34 20.68 19.33
CA LEU A 34 -14.13 20.27 17.93
C LEU A 34 -15.04 19.10 17.52
N LYS A 35 -15.24 18.13 18.42
CA LYS A 35 -16.05 16.94 18.17
C LYS A 35 -17.53 17.28 18.06
N TYR A 36 -18.10 17.99 19.03
CA TYR A 36 -19.55 18.17 19.11
C TYR A 36 -20.08 19.44 18.46
N PHE A 37 -19.30 20.52 18.42
CA PHE A 37 -19.78 21.82 17.94
C PHE A 37 -19.20 22.20 16.58
N TYR A 38 -17.89 22.01 16.38
CA TYR A 38 -17.16 22.43 15.17
C TYR A 38 -16.79 21.27 14.24
N TRP A 39 -17.68 20.29 14.08
CA TRP A 39 -17.56 19.26 13.05
C TRP A 39 -17.80 19.86 11.64
N ILE A 40 -17.05 19.38 10.64
CA ILE A 40 -17.16 19.74 9.23
C ILE A 40 -18.24 18.90 8.54
N VAL A 41 -18.26 17.60 8.83
CA VAL A 41 -19.27 16.64 8.35
C VAL A 41 -20.04 16.08 9.53
N ASP A 42 -21.36 15.86 9.36
CA ASP A 42 -22.22 15.34 10.42
C ASP A 42 -21.71 13.98 10.92
N PRO A 43 -21.38 13.85 12.21
CA PRO A 43 -20.78 12.65 12.76
C PRO A 43 -21.77 11.55 13.16
N SER A 44 -23.08 11.82 13.08
CA SER A 44 -24.12 10.93 13.63
C SER A 44 -24.11 9.55 12.98
N HIS A 45 -23.81 9.47 11.67
CA HIS A 45 -23.92 8.24 10.91
C HIS A 45 -22.77 7.26 11.16
N ARG A 46 -21.51 7.70 11.02
CA ARG A 46 -20.35 6.80 11.15
C ARG A 46 -19.82 6.75 12.58
N SER A 47 -19.79 7.90 13.26
CA SER A 47 -19.22 7.98 14.60
C SER A 47 -20.25 7.88 15.73
N GLY A 48 -21.54 7.97 15.41
CA GLY A 48 -22.63 7.67 16.35
C GLY A 48 -22.87 8.72 17.44
N PHE A 49 -22.21 9.88 17.39
CA PHE A 49 -22.40 10.94 18.38
C PHE A 49 -23.32 12.04 17.85
N LYS A 50 -24.26 12.48 18.69
CA LYS A 50 -25.23 13.54 18.34
C LYS A 50 -24.53 14.91 18.29
N PRO A 51 -24.51 15.61 17.14
CA PRO A 51 -23.93 16.94 17.04
C PRO A 51 -24.68 17.95 17.90
N LYS A 52 -23.97 18.99 18.35
CA LYS A 52 -24.49 20.13 19.12
C LYS A 52 -24.32 21.42 18.31
N GLY A 53 -25.10 22.43 18.65
CA GLY A 53 -25.06 23.74 17.97
C GLY A 53 -25.64 23.70 16.55
N SER A 54 -26.63 22.83 16.33
CA SER A 54 -27.40 22.75 15.08
C SER A 54 -28.76 23.45 15.15
N ASP A 55 -29.14 23.87 16.36
CA ASP A 55 -30.40 24.50 16.75
C ASP A 55 -30.44 26.02 16.46
N GLY A 56 -29.36 26.59 15.92
CA GLY A 56 -29.27 28.01 15.58
C GLY A 56 -28.44 28.26 14.31
N ASN A 57 -28.04 29.53 14.11
CA ASN A 57 -27.22 29.94 12.96
C ASN A 57 -25.81 29.34 13.05
N ARG A 58 -25.64 28.14 12.47
CA ARG A 58 -24.35 27.46 12.36
C ARG A 58 -23.43 28.19 11.36
N PRO A 59 -22.14 28.40 11.68
CA PRO A 59 -21.18 28.95 10.72
C PRO A 59 -21.07 28.08 9.45
N THR A 60 -20.66 28.68 8.33
CA THR A 60 -20.46 27.95 7.08
C THR A 60 -19.31 26.95 7.19
N ARG A 61 -19.22 26.01 6.24
CA ARG A 61 -18.13 25.02 6.19
C ARG A 61 -16.75 25.69 6.22
N GLU A 62 -16.57 26.75 5.44
CA GLU A 62 -15.32 27.51 5.35
C GLU A 62 -14.99 28.19 6.68
N GLN A 63 -15.99 28.79 7.32
CA GLN A 63 -15.83 29.44 8.64
C GLN A 63 -15.49 28.41 9.73
N ILE A 64 -16.08 27.21 9.68
CA ILE A 64 -15.74 26.13 10.60
C ILE A 64 -14.29 25.70 10.39
N ILE A 65 -13.86 25.47 9.15
CA ILE A 65 -12.46 25.12 8.83
C ILE A 65 -11.50 26.19 9.36
N GLU A 66 -11.83 27.48 9.17
CA GLU A 66 -11.02 28.59 9.67
C GLU A 66 -10.96 28.63 11.21
N MET A 67 -12.12 28.45 11.89
CA MET A 67 -12.18 28.38 13.35
C MET A 67 -11.36 27.21 13.89
N ARG A 68 -11.49 26.03 13.27
CA ARG A 68 -10.73 24.83 13.64
C ARG A 68 -9.23 25.08 13.54
N ARG A 69 -8.74 25.78 12.51
CA ARG A 69 -7.33 26.15 12.39
C ARG A 69 -6.79 26.89 13.62
N TYR A 70 -7.53 27.88 14.12
CA TYR A 70 -7.13 28.60 15.34
C TYR A 70 -7.24 27.74 16.60
N MET A 71 -8.27 26.89 16.70
CA MET A 71 -8.42 25.94 17.82
C MET A 71 -7.29 24.91 17.87
N LEU A 72 -6.84 24.42 16.71
CA LEU A 72 -5.72 23.48 16.59
C LEU A 72 -4.38 24.15 16.88
N LEU A 73 -4.21 25.41 16.47
CA LEU A 73 -3.03 26.18 16.87
C LEU A 73 -2.96 26.31 18.39
N TYR A 74 -4.07 26.67 19.04
CA TYR A 74 -4.17 26.70 20.51
C TYR A 74 -3.87 25.34 21.13
N LEU A 75 -4.48 24.25 20.62
CA LEU A 75 -4.25 22.90 21.11
C LEU A 75 -2.78 22.49 21.01
N LYS A 76 -2.12 22.80 19.88
CA LYS A 76 -0.69 22.54 19.67
C LYS A 76 0.16 23.25 20.73
N GLN A 77 -0.13 24.53 21.02
CA GLN A 77 0.59 25.27 22.06
C GLN A 77 0.41 24.66 23.46
N LEU A 78 -0.81 24.20 23.80
CA LEU A 78 -1.06 23.52 25.08
C LEU A 78 -0.23 22.24 25.23
N VAL A 79 -0.14 21.43 24.17
CA VAL A 79 0.64 20.18 24.17
C VAL A 79 2.14 20.45 24.32
N ILE A 80 2.67 21.49 23.66
CA ILE A 80 4.11 21.77 23.67
C ILE A 80 4.54 22.39 25.00
N SER A 81 3.71 23.24 25.58
CA SER A 81 4.07 23.98 26.79
C SER A 81 3.89 23.17 28.09
N SER A 82 3.31 21.96 28.04
CA SER A 82 3.15 21.10 29.22
C SER A 82 4.52 20.68 29.79
N SER A 83 4.77 21.02 31.05
CA SER A 83 5.97 20.59 31.78
C SER A 83 5.85 19.11 32.17
N GLY A 84 6.33 18.18 31.34
CA GLY A 84 6.29 16.75 31.69
C GLY A 84 6.30 15.80 30.50
N THR A 85 5.95 14.54 30.78
CA THR A 85 5.68 13.54 29.74
C THR A 85 4.36 13.86 29.06
N GLN A 86 4.40 14.23 27.77
CA GLN A 86 3.25 14.58 26.90
C GLN A 86 2.28 13.40 26.61
N GLU A 87 2.26 12.40 27.48
CA GLU A 87 1.54 11.14 27.30
C GLU A 87 0.03 11.30 27.46
N GLU A 88 -0.42 12.09 28.42
CA GLU A 88 -1.84 12.28 28.69
C GLU A 88 -2.46 13.25 27.67
N GLU A 89 -1.71 14.28 27.31
CA GLU A 89 -2.03 15.24 26.25
C GLU A 89 -2.22 14.53 24.91
N LEU A 90 -1.26 13.68 24.52
CA LEU A 90 -1.35 12.90 23.30
C LEU A 90 -2.49 11.87 23.36
N GLN A 91 -2.76 11.26 24.51
CA GLN A 91 -3.84 10.28 24.64
C GLN A 91 -5.21 10.90 24.26
N GLY A 92 -5.48 12.15 24.65
CA GLY A 92 -6.69 12.86 24.26
C GLY A 92 -6.82 12.99 22.74
N ILE A 93 -5.74 13.38 22.06
CA ILE A 93 -5.67 13.50 20.60
C ILE A 93 -5.89 12.15 19.92
N LEU A 94 -5.21 11.10 20.39
CA LEU A 94 -5.37 9.74 19.85
C LEU A 94 -6.80 9.22 20.07
N ASN A 95 -7.45 9.53 21.20
CA ASN A 95 -8.85 9.18 21.44
C ASN A 95 -9.80 9.85 20.45
N TYR A 96 -9.53 11.11 20.07
CA TYR A 96 -10.27 11.77 19.00
C TYR A 96 -10.08 11.00 17.68
N LEU A 97 -8.84 10.73 17.30
CA LEU A 97 -8.51 10.01 16.06
C LEU A 97 -9.07 8.57 16.04
N HIS A 98 -9.27 7.94 17.19
CA HIS A 98 -9.90 6.62 17.29
C HIS A 98 -11.42 6.66 17.14
N THR A 99 -12.08 7.68 17.69
CA THR A 99 -13.55 7.72 17.86
C THR A 99 -14.29 8.56 16.82
N VAL A 100 -13.57 9.38 16.04
CA VAL A 100 -14.13 10.13 14.91
C VAL A 100 -13.80 9.37 13.62
N HIS A 101 -14.76 9.30 12.70
CA HIS A 101 -14.70 8.44 11.51
C HIS A 101 -14.97 9.20 10.20
N GLU A 102 -15.30 10.49 10.27
CA GLU A 102 -15.44 11.34 9.09
C GLU A 102 -14.07 11.92 8.72
N ASP A 103 -13.59 11.64 7.51
CA ASP A 103 -12.24 11.99 7.06
C ASP A 103 -11.99 13.52 7.12
N ASP A 104 -12.98 14.33 6.73
CA ASP A 104 -12.94 15.79 6.83
C ASP A 104 -12.81 16.30 8.27
N ASN A 105 -13.38 15.59 9.25
CA ASN A 105 -13.28 15.95 10.67
C ASN A 105 -11.93 15.53 11.30
N LEU A 106 -11.23 14.59 10.65
CA LEU A 106 -9.99 13.98 11.15
C LEU A 106 -8.74 14.67 10.61
N ILE A 107 -8.77 15.13 9.36
CA ILE A 107 -7.55 15.39 8.60
C ILE A 107 -6.67 16.50 9.21
N ASP A 108 -7.28 17.55 9.76
CA ASP A 108 -6.57 18.68 10.35
C ASP A 108 -5.95 18.34 11.72
N ILE A 109 -6.64 17.53 12.52
CA ILE A 109 -6.11 16.98 13.79
C ILE A 109 -4.99 15.98 13.51
N LEU A 110 -5.14 15.16 12.47
CA LEU A 110 -4.13 14.20 12.06
C LEU A 110 -2.86 14.92 11.56
N ASP A 111 -3.00 15.93 10.71
CA ASP A 111 -1.89 16.76 10.24
C ASP A 111 -1.17 17.48 11.39
N MET A 112 -1.92 18.08 12.32
CA MET A 112 -1.34 18.65 13.55
C MET A 112 -0.57 17.60 14.38
N THR A 113 -1.07 16.37 14.46
CA THR A 113 -0.39 15.28 15.18
C THR A 113 0.91 14.88 14.48
N VAL A 114 0.92 14.82 13.15
CA VAL A 114 2.13 14.60 12.34
C VAL A 114 3.15 15.71 12.60
N ASN A 115 2.71 16.96 12.63
CA ASN A 115 3.57 18.11 12.93
C ASN A 115 4.16 18.04 14.35
N LEU A 116 3.39 17.62 15.36
CA LEU A 116 3.90 17.42 16.71
C LEU A 116 5.02 16.37 16.76
N LEU A 117 4.85 15.21 16.09
CA LEU A 117 5.87 14.16 16.03
C LEU A 117 7.12 14.61 15.27
N SER A 118 6.94 15.41 14.22
CA SER A 118 8.02 15.95 13.40
C SER A 118 8.87 16.98 14.17
N GLU A 119 8.22 17.94 14.83
CA GLU A 119 8.85 19.10 15.47
C GLU A 119 9.37 18.79 16.89
N HIS A 120 8.69 17.91 17.63
CA HIS A 120 9.00 17.59 19.03
C HIS A 120 9.28 16.09 19.27
N PRO A 121 10.20 15.45 18.51
CA PRO A 121 10.34 14.00 18.54
C PRO A 121 10.83 13.45 19.90
N ARG A 122 11.59 14.24 20.66
CA ARG A 122 12.17 13.80 21.95
C ARG A 122 11.11 13.39 22.97
N THR A 123 9.98 14.09 22.97
CA THR A 123 8.88 13.90 23.91
C THR A 123 7.71 13.17 23.26
N MET A 124 7.38 13.50 22.00
CA MET A 124 6.24 12.93 21.29
C MET A 124 6.44 11.47 20.88
N ILE A 125 7.65 11.05 20.49
CA ILE A 125 7.88 9.67 20.02
C ILE A 125 7.76 8.66 21.17
N PRO A 126 8.37 8.86 22.36
CA PRO A 126 8.13 8.00 23.50
C PRO A 126 6.66 7.99 23.96
N ALA A 127 6.00 9.16 23.95
CA ALA A 127 4.59 9.26 24.32
C ALA A 127 3.70 8.48 23.34
N PHE A 128 3.94 8.62 22.03
CA PHE A 128 3.22 7.92 20.99
C PHE A 128 3.36 6.40 21.12
N ASP A 129 4.56 5.90 21.42
CA ASP A 129 4.82 4.49 21.67
C ASP A 129 4.03 3.96 22.88
N ARG A 130 4.18 4.63 24.04
CA ARG A 130 3.52 4.24 25.30
C ARG A 130 2.00 4.27 25.21
N ARG A 131 1.43 5.18 24.40
CA ARG A 131 -0.01 5.26 24.13
C ARG A 131 -0.48 4.41 22.95
N LEU A 132 0.36 3.48 22.48
CA LEU A 132 0.03 2.54 21.41
C LEU A 132 -0.42 3.26 20.12
N GLY A 133 0.23 4.38 19.79
CA GLY A 133 -0.09 5.24 18.66
C GLY A 133 -0.12 4.52 17.31
N LEU A 134 0.66 3.43 17.16
CA LEU A 134 0.60 2.57 15.98
C LEU A 134 -0.80 1.99 15.74
N ARG A 135 -1.61 1.73 16.78
CA ARG A 135 -3.00 1.30 16.61
C ARG A 135 -3.83 2.36 15.87
N THR A 136 -3.58 3.63 16.16
CA THR A 136 -4.19 4.77 15.47
C THR A 136 -3.81 4.78 13.99
N VAL A 137 -2.54 4.55 13.66
CA VAL A 137 -2.07 4.42 12.27
C VAL A 137 -2.85 3.32 11.56
N PHE A 138 -2.84 2.10 12.09
CA PHE A 138 -3.51 0.95 11.46
C PHE A 138 -5.04 1.08 11.37
N LYS A 139 -5.68 1.88 12.24
CA LYS A 139 -7.09 2.27 12.12
C LYS A 139 -7.29 3.23 10.95
N LEU A 140 -6.47 4.27 10.85
CA LEU A 140 -6.62 5.32 9.84
C LEU A 140 -6.25 4.85 8.42
N LEU A 141 -5.39 3.84 8.29
CA LEU A 141 -5.08 3.22 6.98
C LEU A 141 -6.30 2.57 6.31
N ALA A 142 -7.36 2.25 7.07
CA ALA A 142 -8.61 1.75 6.50
C ALA A 142 -9.54 2.86 5.97
N SER A 143 -9.18 4.14 6.14
CA SER A 143 -9.96 5.28 5.64
C SER A 143 -10.14 5.25 4.12
N SER A 144 -11.30 5.68 3.65
CA SER A 144 -11.59 5.94 2.23
C SER A 144 -10.77 7.09 1.65
N SER A 145 -10.46 8.11 2.46
CA SER A 145 -9.66 9.26 2.06
C SER A 145 -8.18 8.88 1.93
N GLU A 146 -7.65 9.01 0.71
CA GLU A 146 -6.23 8.82 0.45
C GLU A 146 -5.37 9.74 1.33
N MET A 147 -5.74 11.02 1.44
CA MET A 147 -5.00 11.98 2.25
C MET A 147 -4.93 11.57 3.73
N THR A 148 -6.01 10.98 4.28
CA THR A 148 -6.01 10.44 5.65
C THR A 148 -5.05 9.25 5.77
N ARG A 149 -5.03 8.34 4.78
CA ARG A 149 -4.08 7.21 4.76
C ARG A 149 -2.64 7.70 4.64
N LEU A 150 -2.37 8.69 3.79
CA LEU A 150 -1.03 9.26 3.60
C LEU A 150 -0.53 9.92 4.88
N GLN A 151 -1.34 10.72 5.56
CA GLN A 151 -0.97 11.32 6.84
C GLN A 151 -0.80 10.27 7.96
N ALA A 152 -1.58 9.19 7.95
CA ALA A 152 -1.36 8.06 8.86
C ALA A 152 -0.01 7.37 8.60
N LEU A 153 0.38 7.20 7.33
CA LEU A 153 1.72 6.73 6.96
C LEU A 153 2.81 7.70 7.40
N LYS A 154 2.58 9.02 7.36
CA LYS A 154 3.52 10.02 7.89
C LYS A 154 3.74 9.88 9.39
N LEU A 155 2.70 9.60 10.18
CA LEU A 155 2.85 9.27 11.61
C LEU A 155 3.78 8.05 11.81
N LEU A 156 3.55 6.98 11.06
CA LEU A 156 4.42 5.80 11.08
C LEU A 156 5.86 6.16 10.68
N GLY A 157 6.01 6.94 9.62
CA GLY A 157 7.32 7.37 9.12
C GLY A 157 8.11 8.17 10.16
N PHE A 158 7.52 9.19 10.78
CA PHE A 158 8.18 9.94 11.84
C PHE A 158 8.45 9.08 13.07
N PHE A 159 7.53 8.19 13.44
CA PHE A 159 7.74 7.22 14.51
C PHE A 159 9.00 6.37 14.25
N LEU A 160 9.11 5.79 13.05
CA LEU A 160 10.26 4.99 12.66
C LEU A 160 11.52 5.86 12.62
N GLN A 161 11.55 6.91 11.81
CA GLN A 161 12.74 7.77 11.63
C GLN A 161 13.32 8.33 12.94
N ARG A 162 12.47 8.64 13.92
CA ARG A 162 12.89 9.30 15.18
C ARG A 162 13.00 8.34 16.37
N SER A 163 12.71 7.06 16.20
CA SER A 163 12.86 6.05 17.25
C SER A 163 14.28 5.48 17.32
N THR A 164 14.67 4.97 18.49
CA THR A 164 15.86 4.14 18.61
C THR A 164 15.64 2.81 17.89
N VAL A 165 16.72 2.17 17.43
CA VAL A 165 16.64 0.84 16.77
C VAL A 165 15.87 -0.15 17.65
N LYS A 166 16.16 -0.20 18.96
CA LYS A 166 15.45 -1.06 19.91
C LYS A 166 13.94 -0.79 19.92
N ARG A 167 13.51 0.48 20.02
CA ARG A 167 12.08 0.83 20.04
C ARG A 167 11.39 0.42 18.74
N LYS A 168 12.00 0.66 17.57
CA LYS A 168 11.42 0.25 16.28
C LYS A 168 11.25 -1.26 16.21
N THR A 169 12.28 -2.00 16.61
CA THR A 169 12.29 -3.47 16.64
C THR A 169 11.18 -3.99 17.56
N ASP A 170 11.13 -3.52 18.80
CA ASP A 170 10.15 -3.94 19.80
C ASP A 170 8.71 -3.60 19.38
N ALA A 171 8.50 -2.50 18.66
CA ALA A 171 7.18 -2.10 18.18
C ALA A 171 6.73 -2.85 16.91
N MET A 172 7.62 -3.04 15.93
CA MET A 172 7.24 -3.53 14.59
C MET A 172 7.36 -5.04 14.43
N GLN A 173 8.34 -5.69 15.06
CA GLN A 173 8.64 -7.11 14.80
C GLN A 173 7.70 -8.10 15.48
N PRO A 174 7.31 -7.96 16.77
CA PRO A 174 6.57 -9.01 17.48
C PRO A 174 5.24 -9.42 16.82
N HIS A 175 4.63 -8.48 16.10
CA HIS A 175 3.35 -8.69 15.42
C HIS A 175 3.45 -8.55 13.89
N ASN A 176 4.67 -8.57 13.34
CA ASN A 176 4.93 -8.48 11.91
C ASN A 176 4.18 -7.30 11.24
N LEU A 177 4.24 -6.12 11.87
CA LEU A 177 3.40 -4.98 11.49
C LEU A 177 3.63 -4.52 10.05
N PHE A 178 4.84 -4.68 9.49
CA PHE A 178 5.08 -4.40 8.08
C PHE A 178 4.25 -5.27 7.13
N SER A 179 4.02 -6.54 7.46
CA SER A 179 3.14 -7.38 6.63
C SER A 179 1.69 -6.90 6.70
N LEU A 180 1.21 -6.59 7.90
CA LEU A 180 -0.15 -6.06 8.10
C LEU A 180 -0.35 -4.69 7.43
N LEU A 181 0.73 -3.92 7.26
CA LEU A 181 0.69 -2.63 6.55
C LEU A 181 0.25 -2.82 5.10
N ALA A 182 0.79 -3.84 4.42
CA ALA A 182 0.39 -4.18 3.06
C ALA A 182 -1.09 -4.60 3.02
N ASP A 183 -1.51 -5.50 3.89
CA ASP A 183 -2.89 -6.00 3.95
C ASP A 183 -3.90 -4.85 4.17
N ARG A 184 -3.55 -3.88 5.02
CA ARG A 184 -4.40 -2.71 5.26
C ARG A 184 -4.52 -1.79 4.05
N LEU A 185 -3.41 -1.50 3.38
CA LEU A 185 -3.41 -0.64 2.20
C LEU A 185 -4.13 -1.30 1.01
N LEU A 186 -4.11 -2.63 0.92
CA LEU A 186 -4.85 -3.41 -0.09
C LEU A 186 -6.37 -3.38 0.07
N LEU A 187 -6.91 -2.81 1.16
CA LEU A 187 -8.36 -2.53 1.26
C LEU A 187 -8.83 -1.54 0.17
N HIS A 188 -7.90 -0.77 -0.40
CA HIS A 188 -8.18 0.25 -1.43
C HIS A 188 -7.31 0.01 -2.68
N PRO A 189 -7.51 -1.09 -3.43
CA PRO A 189 -6.60 -1.53 -4.49
C PRO A 189 -6.51 -0.55 -5.68
N ASN A 190 -7.53 0.30 -5.86
CA ASN A 190 -7.57 1.33 -6.90
C ASN A 190 -6.89 2.64 -6.48
N SER A 191 -6.26 2.69 -5.30
CA SER A 191 -5.73 3.93 -4.72
C SER A 191 -4.21 3.97 -4.59
N PHE A 192 -3.49 3.07 -5.28
CA PHE A 192 -2.04 3.10 -5.28
C PHE A 192 -1.52 4.17 -6.25
N THR A 193 -1.32 5.38 -5.74
CA THR A 193 -0.87 6.55 -6.48
C THR A 193 0.64 6.80 -6.33
N MET A 194 1.16 7.73 -7.13
CA MET A 194 2.54 8.22 -6.96
C MET A 194 2.77 8.85 -5.58
N ALA A 195 1.76 9.55 -5.02
CA ALA A 195 1.85 10.10 -3.67
C ALA A 195 1.97 8.99 -2.61
N THR A 196 1.17 7.91 -2.74
CA THR A 196 1.27 6.73 -1.88
C THR A 196 2.65 6.10 -1.97
N TYR A 197 3.16 5.89 -3.19
CA TYR A 197 4.50 5.38 -3.40
C TYR A 197 5.57 6.26 -2.74
N ASN A 198 5.54 7.57 -2.94
CA ASN A 198 6.52 8.49 -2.39
C ASN A 198 6.56 8.43 -0.86
N VAL A 199 5.41 8.38 -0.17
CA VAL A 199 5.39 8.27 1.30
C VAL A 199 5.95 6.91 1.76
N LEU A 200 5.62 5.81 1.08
CA LEU A 200 6.20 4.50 1.39
C LEU A 200 7.72 4.47 1.16
N PHE A 201 8.19 5.14 0.12
CA PHE A 201 9.61 5.29 -0.18
C PHE A 201 10.33 6.15 0.88
N GLU A 202 9.73 7.26 1.32
CA GLU A 202 10.27 8.07 2.42
C GLU A 202 10.44 7.23 3.71
N ILE A 203 9.51 6.32 3.99
CA ILE A 203 9.62 5.37 5.12
C ILE A 203 10.74 4.37 4.89
N LEU A 204 10.88 3.83 3.67
CA LEU A 204 11.96 2.89 3.30
C LEU A 204 13.35 3.45 3.62
N VAL A 205 13.58 4.73 3.35
CA VAL A 205 14.88 5.40 3.56
C VAL A 205 14.94 6.30 4.79
N GLU A 206 13.87 6.37 5.58
CA GLU A 206 13.71 7.28 6.73
C GLU A 206 14.06 8.75 6.45
N LYS A 207 13.62 9.25 5.30
CA LYS A 207 13.70 10.67 4.92
C LYS A 207 12.30 11.27 4.76
N VAL A 208 11.52 11.20 5.85
CA VAL A 208 10.12 11.59 5.89
C VAL A 208 9.98 13.10 5.89
N SER A 209 9.19 13.61 4.95
CA SER A 209 8.85 15.03 4.83
C SER A 209 7.54 15.34 5.56
N GLY A 210 7.36 16.58 6.02
CA GLY A 210 6.10 17.01 6.66
C GLY A 210 4.92 17.15 5.70
N LEU A 211 5.19 17.23 4.39
CA LEU A 211 4.17 17.43 3.36
C LEU A 211 3.95 16.16 2.54
N VAL A 212 2.73 16.00 2.02
CA VAL A 212 2.43 14.98 1.01
C VAL A 212 2.77 15.56 -0.35
N VAL A 213 3.66 14.88 -1.09
CA VAL A 213 4.13 15.33 -2.41
C VAL A 213 3.98 14.24 -3.47
N GLU A 214 3.51 14.64 -4.66
CA GLU A 214 3.44 13.76 -5.84
C GLU A 214 4.80 13.63 -6.55
N LYS A 215 5.63 14.66 -6.47
CA LYS A 215 6.98 14.67 -7.02
C LYS A 215 7.99 14.91 -5.90
N ARG A 216 8.89 13.94 -5.69
CA ARG A 216 10.00 14.10 -4.75
C ARG A 216 10.90 15.27 -5.19
N SER A 217 11.25 16.13 -4.23
CA SER A 217 12.06 17.33 -4.47
C SER A 217 13.56 17.06 -4.50
N SER A 218 14.02 15.96 -3.88
CA SER A 218 15.42 15.57 -3.80
C SER A 218 15.70 14.32 -4.63
N GLU A 219 16.85 14.33 -5.30
CA GLU A 219 17.39 13.17 -6.01
C GLU A 219 18.08 12.21 -5.02
N ILE A 220 18.11 10.93 -5.37
CA ILE A 220 18.78 9.90 -4.56
C ILE A 220 20.29 10.11 -4.65
N THR A 221 20.93 10.29 -3.51
CA THR A 221 22.38 10.45 -3.39
C THR A 221 23.01 9.24 -2.72
N ALA A 222 24.33 9.06 -2.86
CA ALA A 222 25.03 7.86 -2.41
C ALA A 222 25.02 7.63 -0.88
N ASP A 223 24.72 8.65 -0.09
CA ASP A 223 24.56 8.56 1.37
C ASP A 223 23.21 7.96 1.79
N TRP A 224 22.24 7.83 0.86
CA TRP A 224 20.92 7.30 1.21
C TRP A 224 21.01 5.81 1.48
N LYS A 225 20.47 5.42 2.63
CA LYS A 225 20.44 4.04 3.09
C LYS A 225 19.03 3.49 3.12
N ILE A 226 18.93 2.18 2.92
CA ILE A 226 17.69 1.43 3.19
C ILE A 226 17.63 1.18 4.70
N GLU A 227 16.78 1.95 5.39
CA GLU A 227 16.62 1.92 6.85
C GLU A 227 15.48 0.99 7.29
N ASN A 228 14.44 0.83 6.46
CA ASN A 228 13.32 -0.09 6.70
C ASN A 228 13.17 -1.11 5.55
N PRO A 229 14.01 -2.16 5.48
CA PRO A 229 14.07 -3.08 4.34
C PRO A 229 12.74 -3.79 4.06
N ALA A 230 11.95 -4.09 5.11
CA ALA A 230 10.65 -4.70 4.98
C ALA A 230 9.67 -3.89 4.11
N MET A 231 9.87 -2.58 3.97
CA MET A 231 9.06 -1.74 3.07
C MET A 231 9.21 -2.11 1.59
N ILE A 232 10.34 -2.71 1.18
CA ILE A 232 10.50 -3.23 -0.20
C ILE A 232 9.45 -4.31 -0.47
N LYS A 233 9.25 -5.22 0.49
CA LYS A 233 8.20 -6.25 0.41
C LYS A 233 6.81 -5.62 0.38
N VAL A 234 6.55 -4.63 1.23
CA VAL A 234 5.26 -3.92 1.28
C VAL A 234 4.95 -3.28 -0.07
N ILE A 235 5.86 -2.48 -0.61
CA ILE A 235 5.68 -1.78 -1.89
C ILE A 235 5.50 -2.79 -3.03
N ALA A 236 6.37 -3.81 -3.11
CA ALA A 236 6.25 -4.83 -4.15
C ALA A 236 4.93 -5.63 -4.07
N THR A 237 4.43 -5.88 -2.86
CA THR A 237 3.13 -6.53 -2.65
C THR A 237 1.99 -5.65 -3.15
N LEU A 238 2.02 -4.35 -2.84
CA LEU A 238 1.00 -3.40 -3.30
C LEU A 238 1.01 -3.27 -4.83
N LEU A 239 2.18 -3.11 -5.44
CA LEU A 239 2.35 -3.04 -6.90
C LEU A 239 1.86 -4.29 -7.63
N ARG A 240 1.93 -5.46 -7.00
CA ARG A 240 1.49 -6.74 -7.58
C ARG A 240 -0.04 -6.90 -7.57
N HIS A 241 -0.71 -6.32 -6.59
CA HIS A 241 -2.17 -6.50 -6.39
C HIS A 241 -3.00 -5.24 -6.70
N ALA A 242 -2.35 -4.11 -6.98
CA ALA A 242 -3.02 -2.92 -7.49
C ALA A 242 -3.65 -3.20 -8.86
N ALA A 243 -4.78 -2.54 -9.15
CA ALA A 243 -5.45 -2.70 -10.43
C ALA A 243 -4.57 -2.16 -11.58
N ASP A 244 -4.39 -2.96 -12.63
CA ASP A 244 -3.57 -2.57 -13.78
C ASP A 244 -4.15 -1.33 -14.49
N ASN A 245 -3.33 -0.30 -14.58
CA ASN A 245 -3.61 0.93 -15.31
C ASN A 245 -2.27 1.58 -15.71
N ILE A 246 -2.31 2.59 -16.59
CA ILE A 246 -1.10 3.25 -17.10
C ILE A 246 -0.27 3.83 -15.96
N HIS A 247 -0.91 4.49 -14.99
CA HIS A 247 -0.22 5.07 -13.84
C HIS A 247 0.48 4.02 -12.97
N LEU A 248 -0.04 2.79 -12.89
CA LEU A 248 0.61 1.72 -12.15
C LEU A 248 1.95 1.33 -12.79
N TYR A 249 2.06 1.32 -14.12
CA TYR A 249 3.32 1.03 -14.80
C TYR A 249 4.38 2.09 -14.51
N ASP A 250 4.01 3.37 -14.52
CA ASP A 250 4.91 4.47 -14.16
C ASP A 250 5.44 4.30 -12.73
N ILE A 251 4.59 3.89 -11.79
CA ILE A 251 5.00 3.66 -10.40
C ILE A 251 5.87 2.40 -10.27
N LYS A 252 5.58 1.32 -11.02
CA LYS A 252 6.44 0.11 -11.07
C LYS A 252 7.85 0.47 -11.56
N LEU A 253 7.96 1.23 -12.65
CA LEU A 253 9.25 1.71 -13.16
C LEU A 253 9.94 2.60 -12.14
N ARG A 254 9.24 3.58 -11.58
CA ARG A 254 9.82 4.49 -10.59
C ARG A 254 10.38 3.74 -9.38
N PHE A 255 9.66 2.75 -8.87
CA PHE A 255 10.12 1.90 -7.77
C PHE A 255 11.39 1.13 -8.11
N LEU A 256 11.44 0.51 -9.29
CA LEU A 256 12.61 -0.25 -9.72
C LEU A 256 13.81 0.67 -9.96
N ASP A 257 13.61 1.83 -10.58
CA ASP A 257 14.65 2.84 -10.79
C ASP A 257 15.25 3.33 -9.48
N ASP A 258 14.39 3.64 -8.50
CA ASP A 258 14.88 4.10 -7.19
C ASP A 258 15.68 3.01 -6.46
N LEU A 259 15.26 1.74 -6.54
CA LEU A 259 16.00 0.63 -5.96
C LEU A 259 17.32 0.37 -6.69
N ILE A 260 17.35 0.49 -8.02
CA ILE A 260 18.57 0.40 -8.82
C ILE A 260 19.55 1.50 -8.41
N LEU A 261 19.07 2.74 -8.24
CA LEU A 261 19.90 3.86 -7.79
C LEU A 261 20.48 3.61 -6.39
N LEU A 262 19.63 3.20 -5.43
CA LEU A 262 20.08 2.88 -4.07
C LEU A 262 21.09 1.73 -4.03
N ALA A 263 20.86 0.67 -4.81
CA ALA A 263 21.74 -0.50 -4.88
C ALA A 263 23.05 -0.22 -5.62
N SER A 264 23.01 0.60 -6.66
CA SER A 264 24.21 0.98 -7.43
C SER A 264 25.13 1.87 -6.59
N ALA A 265 24.57 2.82 -5.85
CA ALA A 265 25.34 3.80 -5.12
C ALA A 265 25.96 3.29 -3.81
N SER A 266 25.44 2.21 -3.22
CA SER A 266 25.86 1.75 -1.88
C SER A 266 25.98 0.23 -1.77
N ARG A 267 27.19 -0.22 -1.36
CA ARG A 267 27.43 -1.62 -0.98
C ARG A 267 26.54 -2.07 0.16
N GLU A 268 26.28 -1.19 1.13
CA GLU A 268 25.45 -1.53 2.28
C GLU A 268 24.01 -1.78 1.86
N ASN A 269 23.47 -0.97 0.94
CA ASN A 269 22.12 -1.19 0.42
C ASN A 269 21.99 -2.54 -0.30
N ARG A 270 23.00 -2.95 -1.08
CA ARG A 270 23.02 -4.28 -1.70
C ARG A 270 23.00 -5.39 -0.65
N ARG A 271 23.84 -5.26 0.39
CA ARG A 271 23.88 -6.23 1.50
C ARG A 271 22.55 -6.29 2.23
N THR A 272 21.95 -5.15 2.53
CA THR A 272 20.63 -5.05 3.16
C THR A 272 19.55 -5.78 2.37
N ILE A 273 19.50 -5.60 1.04
CA ILE A 273 18.52 -6.30 0.18
C ILE A 273 18.81 -7.80 0.16
N LEU A 274 20.08 -8.21 0.00
CA LEU A 274 20.47 -9.62 -0.07
C LEU A 274 20.21 -10.39 1.22
N GLN A 275 20.17 -9.72 2.37
CA GLN A 275 19.84 -10.32 3.67
C GLN A 275 18.33 -10.50 3.89
N MET A 276 17.48 -9.87 3.07
CA MET A 276 16.04 -10.06 3.18
C MET A 276 15.63 -11.47 2.76
N SER A 277 14.64 -12.05 3.44
CA SER A 277 14.07 -13.32 3.04
C SER A 277 13.26 -13.17 1.74
N VAL A 278 13.56 -14.01 0.75
CA VAL A 278 12.77 -14.19 -0.48
C VAL A 278 12.60 -12.89 -1.28
N TRP A 279 13.60 -12.00 -1.26
CA TRP A 279 13.58 -10.74 -2.02
C TRP A 279 13.41 -10.97 -3.53
N GLN A 280 13.87 -12.12 -4.03
CA GLN A 280 13.74 -12.52 -5.42
C GLN A 280 12.27 -12.65 -5.84
N ASP A 281 11.42 -13.23 -5.00
CA ASP A 281 9.99 -13.35 -5.32
C ASP A 281 9.35 -11.96 -5.43
N TYR A 282 9.78 -10.99 -4.61
CA TYR A 282 9.24 -9.63 -4.66
C TYR A 282 9.54 -8.98 -6.01
N LEU A 283 10.78 -9.09 -6.49
CA LEU A 283 11.23 -8.50 -7.76
C LEU A 283 10.66 -9.23 -8.96
N PHE A 284 10.78 -10.56 -9.00
CA PHE A 284 10.13 -11.34 -10.06
C PHE A 284 8.64 -11.10 -10.07
N GLY A 285 8.05 -10.84 -8.89
CA GLY A 285 6.70 -10.31 -8.64
C GLY A 285 6.20 -9.30 -9.65
N LEU A 286 7.09 -8.43 -10.10
CA LEU A 286 6.82 -7.29 -10.96
C LEU A 286 7.18 -7.55 -12.43
N ALA A 287 7.97 -8.58 -12.71
CA ALA A 287 8.36 -8.96 -14.05
C ALA A 287 7.23 -9.69 -14.79
N TYR A 288 7.14 -9.43 -16.09
CA TYR A 288 6.22 -10.10 -17.00
C TYR A 288 6.97 -11.22 -17.70
N VAL A 289 6.53 -12.47 -17.49
CA VAL A 289 7.12 -13.63 -18.21
C VAL A 289 6.83 -13.53 -19.70
N TYR A 290 5.67 -12.96 -20.04
CA TYR A 290 5.19 -12.81 -21.40
C TYR A 290 4.56 -11.43 -21.60
N PRO A 291 5.40 -10.38 -21.74
CA PRO A 291 4.92 -9.01 -21.88
C PRO A 291 4.10 -8.84 -23.17
N ALA A 292 2.96 -8.15 -23.05
CA ALA A 292 2.08 -7.82 -24.18
C ALA A 292 2.30 -6.39 -24.70
N GLN A 293 2.98 -5.55 -23.92
CA GLN A 293 3.22 -4.14 -24.22
C GLN A 293 4.70 -3.79 -23.99
N GLU A 294 5.20 -2.78 -24.68
CA GLU A 294 6.60 -2.31 -24.55
C GLU A 294 6.93 -1.90 -23.11
N ILE A 295 6.00 -1.22 -22.42
CA ILE A 295 6.17 -0.83 -21.02
C ILE A 295 6.37 -2.03 -20.07
N GLN A 296 5.77 -3.19 -20.38
CA GLN A 296 5.93 -4.41 -19.60
C GLN A 296 7.31 -5.05 -19.86
N VAL A 297 7.86 -4.89 -21.07
CA VAL A 297 9.24 -5.24 -21.38
C VAL A 297 10.17 -4.36 -20.55
N GLU A 298 9.96 -3.05 -20.55
CA GLU A 298 10.80 -2.11 -19.79
C GLU A 298 10.79 -2.38 -18.28
N ILE A 299 9.62 -2.65 -17.70
CA ILE A 299 9.52 -3.06 -16.28
C ILE A 299 10.33 -4.33 -16.03
N THR A 300 10.21 -5.32 -16.91
CA THR A 300 10.98 -6.56 -16.81
C THR A 300 12.47 -6.28 -16.95
N ASP A 301 12.87 -5.35 -17.81
CA ASP A 301 14.27 -4.95 -17.97
C ASP A 301 14.85 -4.38 -16.68
N ARG A 302 14.13 -3.46 -16.02
CA ARG A 302 14.56 -2.90 -14.73
C ARG A 302 14.63 -3.94 -13.61
N VAL A 303 13.75 -4.94 -13.63
CA VAL A 303 13.86 -6.09 -12.69
C VAL A 303 15.19 -6.84 -12.90
N PHE A 304 15.56 -7.12 -14.15
CA PHE A 304 16.81 -7.82 -14.47
C PHE A 304 18.05 -6.98 -14.22
N ASP A 305 17.99 -5.67 -14.42
CA ASP A 305 19.09 -4.75 -14.08
C ASP A 305 19.37 -4.75 -12.57
N LEU A 306 18.31 -4.68 -11.76
CA LEU A 306 18.45 -4.77 -10.30
C LEU A 306 18.99 -6.14 -9.87
N LEU A 307 18.48 -7.23 -10.44
CA LEU A 307 18.99 -8.59 -10.19
C LEU A 307 20.47 -8.70 -10.55
N LYS A 308 20.90 -8.14 -11.69
CA LYS A 308 22.30 -8.13 -12.12
C LYS A 308 23.18 -7.46 -11.07
N ILE A 309 22.81 -6.27 -10.59
CA ILE A 309 23.55 -5.54 -9.56
C ILE A 309 23.68 -6.36 -8.27
N LEU A 310 22.57 -6.96 -7.81
CA LEU A 310 22.54 -7.71 -6.55
C LEU A 310 23.29 -9.04 -6.64
N LEU A 311 23.08 -9.82 -7.70
CA LEU A 311 23.71 -11.13 -7.87
C LEU A 311 25.20 -11.03 -8.17
N HIS A 312 25.62 -10.02 -8.94
CA HIS A 312 27.04 -9.73 -9.15
C HIS A 312 27.73 -9.43 -7.81
N HIS A 313 27.12 -8.56 -7.00
CA HIS A 313 27.63 -8.26 -5.66
C HIS A 313 27.68 -9.51 -4.77
N ALA A 314 26.61 -10.32 -4.78
CA ALA A 314 26.54 -11.54 -3.98
C ALA A 314 27.67 -12.52 -4.34
N ILE A 315 27.85 -12.82 -5.63
CA ILE A 315 28.88 -13.77 -6.09
C ILE A 315 30.29 -13.25 -5.79
N LYS A 316 30.52 -11.95 -6.02
CA LYS A 316 31.85 -11.36 -5.89
C LYS A 316 32.30 -11.13 -4.46
N TYR A 317 31.38 -10.73 -3.58
CA TYR A 317 31.74 -10.19 -2.26
C TYR A 317 31.13 -10.92 -1.07
N GLU A 318 30.08 -11.72 -1.25
CA GLU A 318 29.39 -12.39 -0.13
C GLU A 318 29.78 -13.87 -0.04
N TYR A 319 30.08 -14.33 1.17
CA TYR A 319 30.40 -15.74 1.41
C TYR A 319 29.19 -16.61 1.07
N GLY A 320 29.38 -17.58 0.17
CA GLY A 320 28.29 -18.44 -0.29
C GLY A 320 27.31 -17.78 -1.25
N GLY A 321 27.64 -16.60 -1.82
CA GLY A 321 26.77 -15.87 -2.75
C GLY A 321 26.34 -16.66 -4.00
N TRP A 322 27.10 -17.68 -4.41
CA TRP A 322 26.69 -18.62 -5.47
C TRP A 322 25.39 -19.37 -5.14
N ARG A 323 25.08 -19.60 -3.86
CA ARG A 323 23.81 -20.20 -3.42
C ARG A 323 22.64 -19.26 -3.70
N VAL A 324 22.81 -17.97 -3.43
CA VAL A 324 21.81 -16.94 -3.73
C VAL A 324 21.49 -16.95 -5.22
N TRP A 325 22.49 -17.10 -6.08
CA TRP A 325 22.28 -17.20 -7.52
C TRP A 325 21.49 -18.46 -7.93
N ILE A 326 21.82 -19.63 -7.38
CA ILE A 326 21.08 -20.88 -7.63
C ILE A 326 19.62 -20.78 -7.14
N ASP A 327 19.42 -20.23 -5.95
CA ASP A 327 18.07 -20.00 -5.39
C ASP A 327 17.28 -19.05 -6.28
N THR A 328 17.93 -18.02 -6.81
CA THR A 328 17.30 -17.06 -7.73
C THR A 328 16.86 -17.73 -9.04
N LEU A 329 17.69 -18.59 -9.63
CA LEU A 329 17.32 -19.40 -10.79
C LEU A 329 16.15 -20.35 -10.47
N SER A 330 16.14 -20.95 -9.30
CA SER A 330 15.09 -21.88 -8.86
C SER A 330 13.74 -21.17 -8.67
N ILE A 331 13.75 -19.98 -8.06
CA ILE A 331 12.55 -19.15 -7.89
C ILE A 331 12.04 -18.67 -9.26
N LEU A 332 12.93 -18.22 -10.15
CA LEU A 332 12.57 -17.83 -11.52
C LEU A 332 11.91 -19.00 -12.26
N HIS A 333 12.50 -20.19 -12.16
CA HIS A 333 11.96 -21.39 -12.78
C HIS A 333 10.55 -21.69 -12.28
N GLY A 334 10.36 -21.75 -10.95
CA GLY A 334 9.05 -22.00 -10.36
C GLY A 334 7.99 -20.99 -10.81
N ARG A 335 8.38 -19.73 -11.01
CA ARG A 335 7.49 -18.68 -11.52
C ARG A 335 7.09 -18.90 -12.98
N ILE A 336 8.05 -19.18 -13.86
CA ILE A 336 7.77 -19.42 -15.28
C ILE A 336 6.85 -20.64 -15.42
N THR A 337 7.14 -21.72 -14.70
CA THR A 337 6.30 -22.93 -14.72
C THR A 337 4.87 -22.64 -14.26
N LYS A 338 4.69 -21.76 -13.26
CA LYS A 338 3.37 -21.33 -12.78
C LYS A 338 2.62 -20.51 -13.84
N GLU A 339 3.28 -19.58 -14.51
CA GLU A 339 2.70 -18.80 -15.62
C GLU A 339 2.33 -19.68 -16.81
N ASP A 340 3.21 -20.61 -17.20
CA ASP A 340 2.95 -21.58 -18.27
C ASP A 340 1.72 -22.44 -17.97
N TYR A 341 1.58 -22.86 -16.72
CA TYR A 341 0.43 -23.60 -16.26
C TYR A 341 -0.86 -22.78 -16.38
N TYR A 342 -0.90 -21.54 -15.87
CA TYR A 342 -2.10 -20.71 -15.98
C TYR A 342 -2.46 -20.40 -17.43
N ARG A 343 -1.48 -20.19 -18.31
CA ARG A 343 -1.73 -20.02 -19.74
C ARG A 343 -2.34 -21.26 -20.39
N LYS A 344 -1.86 -22.46 -20.03
CA LYS A 344 -2.45 -23.72 -20.50
C LYS A 344 -3.89 -23.86 -20.00
N VAL A 345 -4.13 -23.59 -18.72
CA VAL A 345 -5.48 -23.62 -18.12
C VAL A 345 -6.42 -22.64 -18.82
N ASN A 346 -5.98 -21.39 -19.06
CA ASN A 346 -6.81 -20.39 -19.75
C ASN A 346 -7.17 -20.83 -21.17
N LYS A 347 -6.21 -21.39 -21.94
CA LYS A 347 -6.48 -21.95 -23.27
C LYS A 347 -7.50 -23.09 -23.24
N ILE A 348 -7.42 -23.96 -22.23
CA ILE A 348 -8.37 -25.06 -22.04
C ILE A 348 -9.77 -24.52 -21.71
N VAL A 349 -9.86 -23.52 -20.86
CA VAL A 349 -11.14 -22.87 -20.49
C VAL A 349 -11.75 -22.13 -21.68
N GLU A 350 -10.94 -21.45 -22.48
CA GLU A 350 -11.37 -20.80 -23.73
C GLU A 350 -11.91 -21.83 -24.72
N SER A 351 -11.19 -22.94 -24.97
CA SER A 351 -11.69 -23.99 -25.87
C SER A 351 -12.98 -24.65 -25.39
N MET A 352 -13.16 -24.82 -24.07
CA MET A 352 -14.42 -25.37 -23.53
C MET A 352 -15.61 -24.42 -23.72
N LYS A 353 -15.39 -23.10 -23.63
CA LYS A 353 -16.44 -22.11 -23.90
C LYS A 353 -16.82 -22.09 -25.37
N ASP A 354 -15.84 -22.21 -26.26
CA ASP A 354 -16.07 -22.29 -27.71
C ASP A 354 -16.82 -23.58 -28.09
N ASP A 355 -16.57 -24.69 -27.40
CA ASP A 355 -17.30 -25.96 -27.60
C ASP A 355 -18.76 -25.86 -27.10
N ASP A 356 -19.01 -25.25 -25.93
CA ASP A 356 -20.37 -25.01 -25.41
C ASP A 356 -21.17 -24.02 -26.30
N GLU A 357 -20.53 -22.98 -26.84
CA GLU A 357 -21.20 -22.05 -27.78
C GLU A 357 -21.47 -22.68 -29.16
N ASN A 358 -20.66 -23.65 -29.59
CA ASN A 358 -20.86 -24.36 -30.85
C ASN A 358 -21.86 -25.54 -30.74
N GLU A 359 -22.06 -26.16 -29.57
CA GLU A 359 -23.09 -27.18 -29.35
C GLU A 359 -24.54 -26.62 -29.34
N LEU A 360 -24.71 -25.29 -29.17
CA LEU A 360 -26.03 -24.62 -29.16
C LEU A 360 -26.58 -24.25 -30.56
N LYS A 361 -25.91 -24.60 -31.66
CA LYS A 361 -26.44 -24.41 -33.03
C LYS A 361 -27.02 -25.73 -33.57
N PRO A 362 -28.35 -25.85 -33.77
CA PRO A 362 -28.93 -27.05 -34.37
C PRO A 362 -28.51 -27.19 -35.84
N PRO A 363 -28.40 -28.43 -36.37
CA PRO A 363 -27.95 -28.65 -37.73
C PRO A 363 -29.02 -28.19 -38.72
N VAL A 364 -28.64 -27.28 -39.62
CA VAL A 364 -29.50 -26.82 -40.72
C VAL A 364 -29.64 -27.97 -41.72
N SER A 365 -30.86 -28.51 -41.85
CA SER A 365 -31.25 -29.38 -42.97
C SER A 365 -32.15 -28.61 -43.95
N PRO A 366 -32.11 -28.95 -45.25
CA PRO A 366 -32.50 -28.03 -46.33
C PRO A 366 -33.98 -28.10 -46.71
N THR A 367 -34.42 -27.09 -47.48
CA THR A 367 -35.59 -27.05 -48.39
C THR A 367 -36.74 -26.17 -47.92
N THR A 368 -36.84 -24.99 -48.53
CA THR A 368 -38.08 -24.22 -48.71
C THR A 368 -38.71 -24.61 -50.03
N LEU A 369 -40.04 -24.84 -50.04
CA LEU A 369 -40.94 -24.39 -51.12
C LEU A 369 -42.41 -24.47 -50.65
N SER A 370 -42.97 -23.28 -50.43
CA SER A 370 -44.33 -22.82 -50.73
C SER A 370 -45.58 -23.47 -50.11
N GLY A 371 -46.44 -22.63 -49.53
CA GLY A 371 -47.89 -22.71 -49.80
C GLY A 371 -48.85 -22.63 -48.60
N SER A 372 -49.30 -21.41 -48.29
CA SER A 372 -50.69 -20.99 -48.05
C SER A 372 -51.58 -21.56 -46.91
N GLN A 373 -52.18 -20.57 -46.21
CA GLN A 373 -53.55 -20.49 -45.65
C GLN A 373 -53.84 -20.95 -44.20
N THR A 374 -54.47 -19.99 -43.50
CA THR A 374 -55.11 -19.88 -42.17
C THR A 374 -56.40 -20.72 -41.99
N PRO A 375 -57.18 -20.67 -40.87
CA PRO A 375 -56.95 -20.27 -39.45
C PRO A 375 -57.67 -21.20 -38.39
N ILE A 376 -57.64 -20.79 -37.10
CA ILE A 376 -58.69 -20.96 -36.04
C ILE A 376 -58.54 -22.08 -34.94
N ASP A 377 -58.56 -21.57 -33.69
CA ASP A 377 -59.08 -22.03 -32.37
C ASP A 377 -58.58 -23.22 -31.50
N GLU A 378 -58.53 -22.86 -30.20
CA GLU A 378 -58.97 -23.55 -28.97
C GLU A 378 -58.15 -24.68 -28.28
N GLN A 379 -57.75 -24.34 -27.05
CA GLN A 379 -57.90 -25.03 -25.76
C GLN A 379 -57.48 -26.50 -25.52
N ALA A 380 -56.92 -26.66 -24.30
CA ALA A 380 -57.05 -27.79 -23.36
C ALA A 380 -55.94 -28.88 -23.28
N ALA A 381 -55.23 -28.81 -22.15
CA ALA A 381 -54.79 -29.88 -21.23
C ALA A 381 -54.75 -31.37 -21.68
N SER A 382 -53.61 -32.04 -21.43
CA SER A 382 -53.55 -33.31 -20.66
C SER A 382 -52.11 -33.84 -20.52
N THR A 383 -51.96 -34.71 -19.52
CA THR A 383 -50.77 -35.00 -18.71
C THR A 383 -50.04 -36.29 -19.19
N PRO A 384 -49.24 -37.00 -18.36
CA PRO A 384 -47.80 -37.23 -18.49
C PRO A 384 -47.40 -38.61 -19.04
N THR A 385 -46.18 -38.75 -19.59
CA THR A 385 -45.52 -40.07 -19.68
C THR A 385 -44.04 -39.99 -19.38
N ARG A 386 -43.66 -40.76 -18.36
CA ARG A 386 -42.35 -40.93 -17.76
C ARG A 386 -41.73 -42.22 -18.30
N SER A 387 -40.58 -42.11 -18.98
CA SER A 387 -39.55 -43.15 -19.16
C SER A 387 -38.49 -42.51 -20.06
N THR A 388 -37.19 -42.51 -19.80
CA THR A 388 -36.36 -43.45 -19.06
C THR A 388 -35.00 -42.79 -18.91
N SER A 389 -34.33 -43.08 -17.80
CA SER A 389 -32.99 -42.65 -17.42
C SER A 389 -31.97 -42.69 -18.56
N SER A 390 -31.49 -41.51 -18.98
CA SER A 390 -30.12 -41.32 -19.45
C SER A 390 -29.44 -40.38 -18.47
N ARG A 391 -28.76 -41.01 -17.51
CA ARG A 391 -27.81 -40.39 -16.59
C ARG A 391 -26.71 -39.73 -17.44
N GLN A 392 -26.92 -38.47 -17.82
CA GLN A 392 -25.85 -37.62 -18.32
C GLN A 392 -24.87 -37.42 -17.16
N VAL A 393 -23.83 -38.25 -17.19
CA VAL A 393 -22.64 -38.10 -16.37
C VAL A 393 -22.05 -36.74 -16.77
N PHE A 394 -22.27 -35.73 -15.95
CA PHE A 394 -21.49 -34.49 -15.98
C PHE A 394 -20.02 -34.89 -15.86
N LYS A 395 -19.29 -34.88 -16.98
CA LYS A 395 -17.83 -34.93 -16.99
C LYS A 395 -17.36 -33.61 -16.41
N THR A 396 -17.12 -33.59 -15.09
CA THR A 396 -16.24 -32.57 -14.51
C THR A 396 -14.86 -32.78 -15.12
N ASN A 397 -14.53 -32.03 -16.17
CA ASN A 397 -13.16 -31.90 -16.66
C ASN A 397 -12.33 -31.31 -15.51
N GLN A 398 -11.70 -32.19 -14.72
CA GLN A 398 -10.77 -31.76 -13.68
C GLN A 398 -9.55 -31.18 -14.39
N LEU A 399 -9.37 -29.86 -14.27
CA LEU A 399 -8.13 -29.20 -14.68
C LEU A 399 -6.94 -29.96 -14.08
N PRO A 400 -5.88 -30.24 -14.86
CA PRO A 400 -4.73 -30.98 -14.35
C PRO A 400 -4.14 -30.23 -13.16
N PRO A 401 -3.76 -30.90 -12.06
CA PRO A 401 -3.19 -30.21 -10.91
C PRO A 401 -1.86 -29.53 -11.28
N PHE A 402 -1.56 -28.39 -10.65
CA PHE A 402 -0.27 -27.73 -10.84
C PHE A 402 0.86 -28.61 -10.30
N THR A 403 1.84 -28.89 -11.15
CA THR A 403 3.09 -29.56 -10.80
C THR A 403 4.26 -28.78 -11.37
N ILE A 404 5.36 -28.67 -10.62
CA ILE A 404 6.61 -28.11 -11.16
C ILE A 404 7.12 -29.11 -12.20
N SER A 405 7.13 -28.72 -13.47
CA SER A 405 7.65 -29.52 -14.58
C SER A 405 9.16 -29.74 -14.45
N GLU A 406 9.70 -30.69 -15.21
CA GLU A 406 11.14 -30.80 -15.40
C GLU A 406 11.77 -29.46 -15.83
N PHE A 407 13.00 -29.23 -15.36
CA PHE A 407 13.69 -27.98 -15.61
C PHE A 407 13.95 -27.78 -17.10
N LYS A 408 13.45 -26.67 -17.65
CA LYS A 408 13.67 -26.24 -19.03
C LYS A 408 14.10 -24.79 -19.04
N TYR A 409 15.18 -24.50 -19.76
CA TYR A 409 15.65 -23.13 -19.95
C TYR A 409 14.62 -22.32 -20.75
N SER A 410 14.31 -21.13 -20.25
CA SER A 410 13.52 -20.12 -20.96
C SER A 410 14.40 -18.92 -21.31
N SER A 411 13.90 -18.02 -22.15
CA SER A 411 14.58 -16.75 -22.46
C SER A 411 14.97 -15.96 -21.21
N MET A 412 14.11 -15.92 -20.20
CA MET A 412 14.40 -15.26 -18.92
C MET A 412 15.54 -15.93 -18.14
N HIS A 413 15.63 -17.26 -18.16
CA HIS A 413 16.76 -17.96 -17.54
C HIS A 413 18.07 -17.62 -18.25
N ILE A 414 18.08 -17.68 -19.59
CA ILE A 414 19.26 -17.36 -20.40
C ILE A 414 19.69 -15.91 -20.17
N ARG A 415 18.73 -14.98 -20.10
CA ARG A 415 18.98 -13.58 -19.78
C ARG A 415 19.65 -13.41 -18.41
N LEU A 416 19.13 -14.06 -17.37
CA LEU A 416 19.70 -13.97 -16.03
C LEU A 416 21.16 -14.47 -16.02
N LEU A 417 21.40 -15.60 -16.68
CA LEU A 417 22.73 -16.20 -16.81
C LEU A 417 23.69 -15.27 -17.55
N HIS A 418 23.27 -14.74 -18.70
CA HIS A 418 24.06 -13.81 -19.50
C HIS A 418 24.44 -12.56 -18.68
N ASN A 419 23.47 -11.94 -18.01
CA ASN A 419 23.73 -10.73 -17.21
C ASN A 419 24.74 -10.97 -16.08
N VAL A 420 24.69 -12.12 -15.42
CA VAL A 420 25.63 -12.47 -14.35
C VAL A 420 27.02 -12.80 -14.93
N PHE A 421 27.09 -13.61 -15.99
CA PHE A 421 28.35 -14.01 -16.59
C PHE A 421 29.08 -12.85 -17.24
N ASP A 422 28.39 -11.93 -17.91
CA ASP A 422 29.00 -10.71 -18.45
C ASP A 422 29.70 -9.90 -17.35
N SER A 423 29.02 -9.71 -16.21
CA SER A 423 29.57 -8.96 -15.08
C SER A 423 30.80 -9.64 -14.47
N ILE A 424 30.80 -10.97 -14.39
CA ILE A 424 31.95 -11.75 -13.93
C ILE A 424 33.09 -11.67 -14.95
N GLU A 425 32.78 -11.75 -16.25
CA GLU A 425 33.79 -11.68 -17.30
C GLU A 425 34.50 -10.33 -17.31
N VAL A 426 33.77 -9.23 -17.13
CA VAL A 426 34.35 -7.89 -16.97
C VAL A 426 35.34 -7.86 -15.81
N ASP A 427 34.99 -8.44 -14.67
CA ASP A 427 35.90 -8.52 -13.52
C ASP A 427 37.13 -9.38 -13.77
N VAL A 428 36.97 -10.53 -14.44
CA VAL A 428 38.09 -11.40 -14.80
C VAL A 428 39.04 -10.70 -15.76
N ARG A 429 38.50 -9.92 -16.72
CA ARG A 429 39.33 -9.10 -17.63
C ARG A 429 40.08 -8.02 -16.88
N LEU A 430 39.43 -7.31 -15.95
CA LEU A 430 40.07 -6.30 -15.10
C LEU A 430 41.12 -6.88 -14.14
N TRP A 431 40.95 -8.13 -13.71
CA TRP A 431 41.95 -8.81 -12.87
C TRP A 431 43.18 -9.28 -13.66
N ARG A 432 43.00 -9.54 -14.96
CA ARG A 432 44.09 -9.94 -15.87
C ARG A 432 44.91 -8.77 -16.42
N SER A 433 44.34 -7.57 -16.47
CA SER A 433 45.02 -6.31 -16.81
C SER A 433 45.78 -5.75 -15.63
#